data_AF-A0A1V4AGK3-F1
#
_entry.id   AF-A0A1V4AGK3-F1
#
_cell.length_a   1.000
_cell.length_b   1.000
_cell.length_c   1.000
_cell.angle_alpha   90.00
_cell.angle_beta   90.00
_cell.angle_gamma   90.00
#
_symmetry.space_group_name_H-M   'P 1'
#
loop_
_entity.id
_entity.type
_entity.pdbx_description
1 polymer ?
#
loop_
_entity_poly.entity_id
_entity_poly.type
_entity_poly.pdbx_seq_one_letter_code
_entity_poly.pdbx_strand_id
1 'polypeptide(L)'
;MRSFVPGRLTRALGLLAGCVGLTVAAVGPASAAGGPLSPPYTGLESCPLDSPELGNTTNLQVGCVTSTTSGGTFSIGDTTVKLGTPIKLKFGVYWDSSGPGAELPDGGSANLYHTVAPSSGNLLDSPATEVTIPGIWNVIPGITSVKAQVEQAGPLTEFAPLAAGTTVPVFRLPIKLHLIHPLLGPRCYLGSDSTPIVLRPAALDAGTVDVQADPNGHQTLIASFSKASLKDTSFSVPGAKGCGVLGLGALDPVINGLFKLPSAAGKNSVTFAPTDTGFAFNDSVKDLKDSFDAARG
;
A
#
# COMPACT_ATOMS: atom_id res chain seq x y z
N MET A 1 -5.22 25.68 84.35
CA MET A 1 -4.71 24.95 85.53
C MET A 1 -4.83 23.46 85.28
N ARG A 2 -3.77 22.67 85.58
CA ARG A 2 -3.66 21.19 85.55
C ARG A 2 -3.64 20.58 84.13
N SER A 3 -2.50 20.25 83.53
CA SER A 3 -1.38 19.34 83.90
C SER A 3 -1.76 17.84 83.86
N PHE A 4 -1.18 17.17 82.85
CA PHE A 4 -0.63 15.80 82.78
C PHE A 4 -1.39 14.61 83.39
N VAL A 5 -1.63 13.56 82.56
CA VAL A 5 -1.13 12.19 82.83
C VAL A 5 -0.84 11.46 81.49
N PRO A 6 0.32 10.78 81.35
CA PRO A 6 0.74 10.03 80.17
C PRO A 6 0.46 8.52 80.28
N GLY A 7 0.35 7.83 79.14
CA GLY A 7 0.36 6.37 79.04
C GLY A 7 1.31 5.94 77.93
N ARG A 8 2.40 5.28 78.33
CA ARG A 8 3.49 4.78 77.47
C ARG A 8 3.25 3.33 77.03
N LEU A 9 3.84 3.00 75.86
CA LEU A 9 4.39 1.67 75.45
C LEU A 9 3.33 0.58 75.16
N THR A 10 3.39 -0.27 74.13
CA THR A 10 4.50 -0.78 73.31
C THR A 10 3.95 -1.60 72.12
N ARG A 11 4.75 -1.69 71.04
CA ARG A 11 4.89 -2.82 70.07
C ARG A 11 3.64 -3.24 69.26
N ALA A 12 3.60 -2.88 67.97
CA ALA A 12 4.19 -3.60 66.84
C ALA A 12 3.46 -4.91 66.49
N LEU A 13 2.77 -4.92 65.35
CA LEU A 13 2.77 -6.02 64.37
C LEU A 13 2.15 -5.50 63.06
N GLY A 14 2.82 -5.76 61.94
CA GLY A 14 2.43 -5.27 60.64
C GLY A 14 1.24 -6.00 60.03
N LEU A 15 0.63 -5.34 59.05
CA LEU A 15 -0.17 -5.98 58.01
C LEU A 15 0.00 -5.17 56.72
N LEU A 16 0.72 -5.79 55.78
CA LEU A 16 0.71 -5.48 54.36
C LEU A 16 -0.71 -5.71 53.84
N ALA A 17 -1.36 -4.67 53.32
CA ALA A 17 -2.57 -4.81 52.51
C ALA A 17 -2.30 -4.18 51.15
N GLY A 18 -2.18 -5.04 50.14
CA GLY A 18 -1.85 -4.66 48.77
C GLY A 18 -2.97 -3.87 48.10
N CYS A 19 -2.60 -2.75 47.49
CA CYS A 19 -3.46 -2.05 46.55
C CYS A 19 -3.49 -2.82 45.22
N VAL A 20 -4.62 -3.47 44.95
CA VAL A 20 -4.95 -4.00 43.63
C VAL A 20 -5.15 -2.80 42.69
N GLY A 21 -4.16 -2.53 41.83
CA GLY A 21 -4.28 -1.54 40.78
C GLY A 21 -5.19 -2.08 39.66
N LEU A 22 -6.38 -1.50 39.51
CA LEU A 22 -7.17 -1.66 38.29
C LEU A 22 -6.43 -0.98 37.15
N THR A 23 -5.80 -1.78 36.29
CA THR A 23 -5.36 -1.33 34.96
C THR A 23 -6.59 -1.28 34.06
N VAL A 24 -7.12 -0.07 33.84
CA VAL A 24 -8.09 0.15 32.76
C VAL A 24 -7.32 0.01 31.46
N ALA A 25 -7.43 -1.15 30.81
CA ALA A 25 -6.99 -1.32 29.44
C ALA A 25 -7.81 -0.35 28.58
N ALA A 26 -7.15 0.67 28.04
CA ALA A 26 -7.70 1.51 26.99
C ALA A 26 -7.89 0.62 25.75
N VAL A 27 -9.08 0.01 25.63
CA VAL A 27 -9.54 -0.52 24.35
C VAL A 27 -9.81 0.70 23.48
N GLY A 28 -8.83 1.03 22.62
CA GLY A 28 -9.09 1.96 21.53
C GLY A 28 -10.28 1.42 20.71
N PRO A 29 -11.13 2.28 20.14
CA PRO A 29 -12.19 1.81 19.27
C PRO A 29 -11.54 1.01 18.14
N ALA A 30 -11.80 -0.30 18.12
CA ALA A 30 -11.59 -1.07 16.92
C ALA A 30 -12.57 -0.50 15.89
N SER A 31 -12.06 0.30 14.94
CA SER A 31 -12.85 0.70 13.78
C SER A 31 -13.36 -0.59 13.15
N ALA A 32 -14.67 -0.85 13.30
CA ALA A 32 -15.32 -1.96 12.66
C ALA A 32 -15.15 -1.75 11.16
N ALA A 33 -14.32 -2.55 10.51
CA ALA A 33 -14.36 -2.67 9.07
C ALA A 33 -15.82 -3.03 8.74
N GLY A 34 -16.50 -2.15 8.00
CA GLY A 34 -17.87 -2.40 7.57
C GLY A 34 -17.96 -3.75 6.86
N GLY A 35 -19.13 -4.39 6.93
CA GLY A 35 -19.40 -5.63 6.19
C GLY A 35 -19.14 -5.50 4.69
N PRO A 36 -19.15 -6.64 3.96
CA PRO A 36 -18.86 -6.66 2.53
C PRO A 36 -19.78 -5.72 1.75
N LEU A 37 -19.23 -5.05 0.74
CA LEU A 37 -19.98 -4.16 -0.14
C LEU A 37 -20.50 -4.90 -1.37
N SER A 38 -21.80 -4.75 -1.65
CA SER A 38 -22.41 -5.27 -2.87
C SER A 38 -21.90 -4.51 -4.10
N PRO A 39 -21.94 -5.11 -5.31
CA PRO A 39 -21.68 -4.37 -6.54
C PRO A 39 -22.55 -3.10 -6.62
N PRO A 40 -21.99 -1.97 -7.10
CA PRO A 40 -20.68 -1.84 -7.75
C PRO A 40 -19.48 -1.54 -6.83
N TYR A 41 -19.64 -1.61 -5.51
CA TYR A 41 -18.64 -1.13 -4.54
C TYR A 41 -17.71 -2.22 -3.97
N THR A 42 -17.77 -3.45 -4.50
CA THR A 42 -16.97 -4.57 -4.03
C THR A 42 -15.47 -4.25 -4.04
N GLY A 43 -14.78 -4.52 -2.92
CA GLY A 43 -13.35 -4.27 -2.77
C GLY A 43 -12.99 -2.89 -2.22
N LEU A 44 -13.97 -2.02 -1.95
CA LEU A 44 -13.79 -0.68 -1.38
C LEU A 44 -14.03 -0.64 0.15
N GLU A 45 -14.15 -1.79 0.82
CA GLU A 45 -14.53 -1.90 2.23
C GLU A 45 -13.50 -1.26 3.17
N SER A 46 -12.22 -1.26 2.76
CA SER A 46 -11.12 -0.66 3.52
C SER A 46 -10.96 0.84 3.27
N CYS A 47 -11.94 1.51 2.66
CA CYS A 47 -11.84 2.95 2.44
C CYS A 47 -11.84 3.73 3.77
N PRO A 48 -10.93 4.71 3.95
CA PRO A 48 -10.80 5.47 5.18
C PRO A 48 -11.82 6.63 5.26
N LEU A 49 -13.11 6.33 5.12
CA LEU A 49 -14.20 7.34 5.08
C LEU A 49 -14.29 8.21 6.35
N ASP A 50 -13.82 7.70 7.49
CA ASP A 50 -13.80 8.43 8.76
C ASP A 50 -12.48 9.18 9.00
N SER A 51 -11.58 9.21 8.01
CA SER A 51 -10.32 9.96 8.12
C SER A 51 -10.56 11.48 8.08
N PRO A 52 -9.85 12.27 8.92
CA PRO A 52 -9.92 13.73 8.88
C PRO A 52 -9.58 14.31 7.50
N GLU A 53 -8.70 13.67 6.75
CA GLU A 53 -8.27 14.08 5.42
C GLU A 53 -9.42 14.02 4.41
N LEU A 54 -10.21 12.93 4.39
CA LEU A 54 -11.38 12.85 3.52
C LEU A 54 -12.53 13.73 4.02
N GLY A 55 -12.64 13.96 5.34
CA GLY A 55 -13.66 14.81 5.95
C GLY A 55 -13.46 16.31 5.81
N ASN A 56 -12.38 16.76 5.17
CA ASN A 56 -12.08 18.18 5.04
C ASN A 56 -13.07 18.87 4.06
N THR A 57 -13.69 19.96 4.51
CA THR A 57 -14.69 20.72 3.74
C THR A 57 -14.09 21.49 2.56
N THR A 58 -12.77 21.60 2.45
CA THR A 58 -12.10 22.17 1.27
C THR A 58 -11.94 21.18 0.12
N ASN A 59 -12.24 19.90 0.36
CA ASN A 59 -12.20 18.87 -0.67
C ASN A 59 -13.32 19.15 -1.69
N LEU A 60 -12.96 19.19 -2.96
CA LEU A 60 -13.92 19.26 -4.07
C LEU A 60 -14.34 17.87 -4.54
N GLN A 61 -13.48 16.86 -4.32
CA GLN A 61 -13.77 15.47 -4.57
C GLN A 61 -13.10 14.59 -3.53
N VAL A 62 -13.78 13.52 -3.14
CA VAL A 62 -13.27 12.45 -2.29
C VAL A 62 -13.68 11.11 -2.88
N GLY A 63 -12.92 10.07 -2.60
CA GLY A 63 -13.22 8.77 -3.17
C GLY A 63 -12.43 7.63 -2.58
N CYS A 64 -12.74 6.45 -3.08
CA CYS A 64 -12.18 5.18 -2.69
C CYS A 64 -11.72 4.44 -3.95
N VAL A 65 -10.49 3.94 -3.92
CA VAL A 65 -9.90 3.20 -5.03
C VAL A 65 -9.60 1.78 -4.59
N THR A 66 -9.97 0.82 -5.43
CA THR A 66 -9.51 -0.56 -5.36
C THR A 66 -8.97 -0.96 -6.72
N SER A 67 -7.84 -1.66 -6.75
CA SER A 67 -7.28 -2.17 -8.00
C SER A 67 -6.73 -3.56 -7.79
N THR A 68 -7.08 -4.49 -8.67
CA THR A 68 -6.64 -5.87 -8.66
C THR A 68 -5.94 -6.18 -9.97
N THR A 69 -4.66 -6.51 -9.87
CA THR A 69 -3.83 -6.95 -10.99
C THR A 69 -3.68 -8.47 -10.97
N SER A 70 -4.08 -9.12 -12.06
CA SER A 70 -4.11 -10.59 -12.17
C SER A 70 -2.94 -11.16 -12.97
N GLY A 71 -1.97 -10.33 -13.36
CA GLY A 71 -0.81 -10.76 -14.11
C GLY A 71 0.21 -9.66 -14.30
N GLY A 72 1.38 -10.03 -14.83
CA GLY A 72 2.41 -9.07 -15.16
C GLY A 72 3.81 -9.62 -15.03
N THR A 73 4.78 -8.77 -15.39
CA THR A 73 6.20 -9.10 -15.37
C THR A 73 7.00 -7.97 -14.77
N PHE A 74 8.06 -8.32 -14.06
CA PHE A 74 9.06 -7.40 -13.53
C PHE A 74 10.43 -7.79 -14.07
N SER A 75 11.12 -6.85 -14.69
CA SER A 75 12.41 -7.05 -15.31
C SER A 75 13.45 -6.12 -14.71
N ILE A 76 14.58 -6.70 -14.30
CA ILE A 76 15.77 -5.98 -13.81
C ILE A 76 16.92 -6.36 -14.74
N GLY A 77 17.34 -5.43 -15.60
CA GLY A 77 18.27 -5.74 -16.68
C GLY A 77 17.75 -6.90 -17.54
N ASP A 78 18.52 -7.98 -17.61
CA ASP A 78 18.22 -9.15 -18.43
C ASP A 78 17.31 -10.18 -17.71
N THR A 79 17.08 -10.01 -16.40
CA THR A 79 16.31 -10.95 -15.58
C THR A 79 14.86 -10.54 -15.55
N THR A 80 13.98 -11.37 -16.10
CA THR A 80 12.52 -11.14 -16.10
C THR A 80 11.80 -12.20 -15.29
N VAL A 81 10.88 -11.77 -14.44
CA VAL A 81 10.09 -12.64 -13.56
C VAL A 81 8.61 -12.34 -13.72
N LYS A 82 7.77 -13.36 -13.51
CA LYS A 82 6.33 -13.14 -13.40
C LYS A 82 6.02 -12.57 -12.02
N LEU A 83 5.09 -11.63 -11.97
CA LEU A 83 4.57 -11.11 -10.72
C LEU A 83 3.71 -12.17 -10.02
N GLY A 84 3.74 -12.20 -8.69
CA GLY A 84 2.78 -12.97 -7.91
C GLY A 84 1.39 -12.37 -8.03
N THR A 85 0.36 -13.18 -8.20
CA THR A 85 -1.01 -12.72 -8.46
C THR A 85 -2.02 -13.29 -7.46
N PRO A 86 -3.07 -12.54 -7.09
CA PRO A 86 -3.34 -11.16 -7.49
C PRO A 86 -2.52 -10.13 -6.68
N ILE A 87 -2.13 -9.02 -7.29
CA ILE A 87 -1.64 -7.82 -6.59
C ILE A 87 -2.82 -6.90 -6.36
N LYS A 88 -3.04 -6.44 -5.13
CA LYS A 88 -4.14 -5.54 -4.79
C LYS A 88 -3.62 -4.20 -4.27
N LEU A 89 -4.22 -3.12 -4.76
CA LEU A 89 -4.07 -1.78 -4.23
C LEU A 89 -5.41 -1.31 -3.67
N LYS A 90 -5.39 -0.68 -2.49
CA LYS A 90 -6.57 -0.08 -1.88
C LYS A 90 -6.22 1.15 -1.06
N PHE A 91 -6.92 2.25 -1.29
CA PHE A 91 -6.66 3.52 -0.63
C PHE A 91 -7.85 4.48 -0.80
N GLY A 92 -7.92 5.49 0.07
CA GLY A 92 -8.80 6.64 -0.13
C GLY A 92 -8.10 7.72 -0.95
N VAL A 93 -8.86 8.60 -1.57
CA VAL A 93 -8.34 9.76 -2.29
C VAL A 93 -9.15 11.01 -2.03
N TYR A 94 -8.51 12.16 -2.12
CA TYR A 94 -9.18 13.46 -2.14
C TYR A 94 -8.48 14.43 -3.09
N TRP A 95 -9.24 15.40 -3.58
CA TRP A 95 -8.74 16.52 -4.37
C TRP A 95 -9.39 17.79 -3.84
N ASP A 96 -8.57 18.68 -3.28
CA ASP A 96 -9.01 19.97 -2.75
C ASP A 96 -8.98 21.08 -3.81
N SER A 97 -9.52 22.24 -3.46
CA SER A 97 -9.61 23.40 -4.37
C SER A 97 -8.26 24.00 -4.79
N SER A 98 -7.17 23.67 -4.09
CA SER A 98 -5.80 23.99 -4.47
C SER A 98 -5.05 22.81 -5.09
N GLY A 99 -5.76 21.69 -5.29
CA GLY A 99 -5.21 20.44 -5.75
C GLY A 99 -4.53 20.57 -7.11
N PRO A 100 -3.36 19.95 -7.30
CA PRO A 100 -2.65 20.03 -8.56
C PRO A 100 -3.42 19.32 -9.69
N GLY A 101 -3.17 19.78 -10.91
CA GLY A 101 -3.55 19.07 -12.13
C GLY A 101 -2.30 18.55 -12.85
N ALA A 102 -2.43 17.41 -13.52
CA ALA A 102 -1.48 16.96 -14.53
C ALA A 102 -1.96 17.43 -15.91
N GLU A 103 -1.05 18.04 -16.68
CA GLU A 103 -1.31 18.36 -18.08
C GLU A 103 -1.25 17.07 -18.91
N LEU A 104 -2.27 16.82 -19.71
CA LEU A 104 -2.37 15.67 -20.59
C LEU A 104 -1.79 16.03 -21.97
N PRO A 105 -1.27 15.05 -22.74
CA PRO A 105 -0.65 15.32 -24.04
C PRO A 105 -1.56 15.96 -25.09
N ASP A 106 -2.88 15.87 -24.92
CA ASP A 106 -3.90 16.47 -25.78
C ASP A 106 -4.25 17.92 -25.38
N GLY A 107 -3.56 18.49 -24.39
CA GLY A 107 -3.83 19.82 -23.83
C GLY A 107 -4.95 19.83 -22.79
N GLY A 108 -5.52 18.67 -22.44
CA GLY A 108 -6.43 18.50 -21.31
C GLY A 108 -5.72 18.53 -19.96
N SER A 109 -6.49 18.44 -18.88
CA SER A 109 -5.95 18.30 -17.52
C SER A 109 -6.63 17.15 -16.77
N ALA A 110 -5.85 16.48 -15.92
CA ALA A 110 -6.33 15.46 -14.99
C ALA A 110 -6.06 15.90 -13.55
N ASN A 111 -7.03 15.70 -12.66
CA ASN A 111 -6.82 15.96 -11.23
C ASN A 111 -5.75 15.00 -10.68
N LEU A 112 -4.79 15.54 -9.95
CA LEU A 112 -3.82 14.77 -9.17
C LEU A 112 -4.31 14.67 -7.74
N TYR A 113 -4.89 13.53 -7.40
CA TYR A 113 -5.46 13.29 -6.08
C TYR A 113 -4.35 13.02 -5.06
N HIS A 114 -4.58 13.53 -3.86
CA HIS A 114 -3.92 13.06 -2.65
C HIS A 114 -4.49 11.70 -2.26
N THR A 115 -3.69 10.90 -1.56
CA THR A 115 -4.08 9.55 -1.15
C THR A 115 -4.07 9.43 0.36
N VAL A 116 -5.00 8.63 0.88
CA VAL A 116 -5.11 8.30 2.29
C VAL A 116 -4.96 6.78 2.43
N ALA A 117 -4.14 6.34 3.37
CA ALA A 117 -3.95 4.92 3.63
C ALA A 117 -5.29 4.24 3.99
N PRO A 118 -5.49 2.97 3.62
CA PRO A 118 -6.73 2.27 3.92
C PRO A 118 -6.98 2.17 5.43
N SER A 119 -8.26 2.15 5.83
CA SER A 119 -8.66 1.98 7.24
C SER A 119 -8.34 0.59 7.79
N SER A 120 -8.15 -0.40 6.91
CA SER A 120 -7.84 -1.78 7.26
C SER A 120 -6.98 -2.48 6.20
N GLY A 121 -6.08 -3.35 6.65
CA GLY A 121 -5.13 -4.06 5.79
C GLY A 121 -4.05 -3.14 5.20
N ASN A 122 -3.32 -3.64 4.20
CA ASN A 122 -2.22 -2.88 3.58
C ASN A 122 -2.72 -2.08 2.37
N LEU A 123 -2.03 -0.98 2.04
CA LEU A 123 -2.26 -0.28 0.79
C LEU A 123 -1.92 -1.16 -0.42
N LEU A 124 -0.86 -1.97 -0.31
CA LEU A 124 -0.41 -2.92 -1.30
C LEU A 124 -0.37 -4.33 -0.70
N ASP A 125 -1.14 -5.25 -1.27
CA ASP A 125 -1.06 -6.68 -0.96
C ASP A 125 -0.54 -7.42 -2.19
N SER A 126 0.64 -8.04 -2.07
CA SER A 126 1.25 -8.86 -3.13
C SER A 126 1.65 -10.23 -2.56
N PRO A 127 1.29 -11.35 -3.20
CA PRO A 127 1.80 -12.65 -2.81
C PRO A 127 3.28 -12.78 -3.20
N ALA A 128 4.00 -13.60 -2.43
CA ALA A 128 5.35 -14.00 -2.80
C ALA A 128 5.29 -15.04 -3.94
N THR A 129 6.12 -14.86 -4.96
CA THR A 129 6.19 -15.76 -6.13
C THR A 129 7.56 -16.41 -6.23
N GLU A 130 7.61 -17.64 -6.69
CA GLU A 130 8.88 -18.32 -6.92
C GLU A 130 9.57 -17.77 -8.18
N VAL A 131 10.83 -17.41 -8.02
CA VAL A 131 11.69 -16.83 -9.04
C VAL A 131 12.91 -17.72 -9.19
N THR A 132 13.07 -18.29 -10.38
CA THR A 132 14.33 -18.91 -10.78
C THR A 132 15.32 -17.82 -11.15
N ILE A 133 16.46 -17.77 -10.46
CA ILE A 133 17.53 -16.81 -10.77
C ILE A 133 18.59 -17.55 -11.57
N PRO A 134 18.75 -17.28 -12.88
CA PRO A 134 19.75 -17.96 -13.69
C PRO A 134 21.15 -17.78 -13.09
N GLY A 135 21.87 -18.90 -12.94
CA GLY A 135 23.24 -18.90 -12.45
C GLY A 135 23.41 -18.73 -10.93
N ILE A 136 22.33 -18.59 -10.14
CA ILE A 136 22.47 -18.47 -8.67
C ILE A 136 23.13 -19.70 -8.04
N TRP A 137 22.89 -20.89 -8.60
CA TRP A 137 23.50 -22.13 -8.14
C TRP A 137 25.04 -22.15 -8.28
N ASN A 138 25.59 -21.41 -9.25
CA ASN A 138 27.04 -21.29 -9.44
C ASN A 138 27.71 -20.45 -8.35
N VAL A 139 26.93 -19.59 -7.69
CA VAL A 139 27.46 -18.61 -6.73
C VAL A 139 27.07 -18.97 -5.31
N ILE A 140 25.89 -19.56 -5.11
CA ILE A 140 25.40 -20.03 -3.83
C ILE A 140 24.94 -21.49 -3.98
N PRO A 141 25.77 -22.47 -3.59
CA PRO A 141 25.40 -23.86 -3.63
C PRO A 141 24.09 -24.13 -2.86
N GLY A 142 23.17 -24.87 -3.47
CA GLY A 142 21.88 -25.23 -2.87
C GLY A 142 20.75 -24.23 -3.09
N ILE A 143 20.97 -23.13 -3.82
CA ILE A 143 19.87 -22.25 -4.28
C ILE A 143 19.65 -22.45 -5.77
N THR A 144 18.40 -22.70 -6.15
CA THR A 144 17.95 -22.72 -7.55
C THR A 144 16.82 -21.72 -7.80
N SER A 145 16.05 -21.40 -6.76
CA SER A 145 14.97 -20.44 -6.77
C SER A 145 14.85 -19.71 -5.43
N VAL A 146 14.25 -18.52 -5.45
CA VAL A 146 13.91 -17.74 -4.27
C VAL A 146 12.46 -17.27 -4.39
N LYS A 147 11.79 -17.01 -3.27
CA LYS A 147 10.50 -16.33 -3.33
C LYS A 147 10.74 -14.82 -3.37
N ALA A 148 10.17 -14.11 -4.33
CA ALA A 148 10.20 -12.66 -4.40
C ALA A 148 8.83 -12.11 -4.05
N GLN A 149 8.77 -11.12 -3.17
CA GLN A 149 7.54 -10.42 -2.79
C GLN A 149 7.71 -8.91 -2.98
N VAL A 150 6.72 -8.26 -3.55
CA VAL A 150 6.68 -6.80 -3.62
C VAL A 150 6.10 -6.26 -2.32
N GLU A 151 6.81 -5.37 -1.67
CA GLU A 151 6.37 -4.71 -0.44
C GLU A 151 6.35 -3.20 -0.62
N GLN A 152 5.42 -2.53 0.06
CA GLN A 152 5.36 -1.08 0.09
C GLN A 152 6.57 -0.52 0.85
N ALA A 153 7.19 0.52 0.30
CA ALA A 153 8.33 1.22 0.91
C ALA A 153 8.03 2.71 1.20
N GLY A 154 6.85 3.20 0.83
CA GLY A 154 6.41 4.57 1.05
C GLY A 154 4.98 4.81 0.57
N PRO A 155 4.44 6.03 0.77
CA PRO A 155 3.08 6.35 0.35
C PRO A 155 2.93 6.31 -1.18
N LEU A 156 1.75 5.90 -1.65
CA LEU A 156 1.33 6.14 -3.03
C LEU A 156 1.06 7.63 -3.17
N THR A 157 1.47 8.26 -4.26
CA THR A 157 1.26 9.70 -4.50
C THR A 157 0.95 9.95 -5.98
N GLU A 158 0.62 11.20 -6.33
CA GLU A 158 0.43 11.62 -7.73
C GLU A 158 -0.60 10.77 -8.47
N PHE A 159 -1.72 10.42 -7.81
CA PHE A 159 -2.75 9.58 -8.41
C PHE A 159 -3.58 10.38 -9.43
N ALA A 160 -3.53 10.00 -10.71
CA ALA A 160 -4.27 10.63 -11.79
C ALA A 160 -5.08 9.57 -12.56
N PRO A 161 -6.30 9.22 -12.10
CA PRO A 161 -7.10 8.16 -12.74
C PRO A 161 -7.48 8.52 -14.18
N LEU A 162 -7.68 9.82 -14.48
CA LEU A 162 -8.02 10.31 -15.82
C LEU A 162 -6.82 10.38 -16.77
N ALA A 163 -5.59 10.11 -16.29
CA ALA A 163 -4.43 9.94 -17.17
C ALA A 163 -4.42 8.57 -17.89
N ALA A 164 -5.37 7.68 -17.59
CA ALA A 164 -5.51 6.41 -18.29
C ALA A 164 -5.74 6.62 -19.80
N GLY A 165 -5.07 5.82 -20.62
CA GLY A 165 -5.00 5.99 -22.08
C GLY A 165 -3.93 6.97 -22.56
N THR A 166 -3.15 7.56 -21.64
CA THR A 166 -2.08 8.52 -21.97
C THR A 166 -0.70 8.03 -21.52
N THR A 167 0.35 8.75 -21.91
CA THR A 167 1.73 8.50 -21.47
C THR A 167 2.04 9.07 -20.07
N VAL A 168 1.10 9.80 -19.46
CA VAL A 168 1.26 10.36 -18.12
C VAL A 168 1.11 9.23 -17.09
N PRO A 169 2.02 9.12 -16.10
CA PRO A 169 1.89 8.14 -15.04
C PRO A 169 0.58 8.29 -14.27
N VAL A 170 -0.09 7.18 -13.96
CA VAL A 170 -1.36 7.18 -13.21
C VAL A 170 -1.15 7.23 -11.70
N PHE A 171 0.04 6.88 -11.22
CA PHE A 171 0.47 7.05 -9.83
C PHE A 171 1.99 6.95 -9.68
N ARG A 172 2.48 7.35 -8.51
CA ARG A 172 3.85 7.13 -8.04
C ARG A 172 3.81 6.22 -6.81
N LEU A 173 4.47 5.06 -6.87
CA LEU A 173 4.47 4.07 -5.78
C LEU A 173 5.90 3.62 -5.42
N PRO A 174 6.40 3.99 -4.23
CA PRO A 174 7.65 3.45 -3.69
C PRO A 174 7.45 2.02 -3.18
N ILE A 175 8.26 1.09 -3.68
CA ILE A 175 8.29 -0.32 -3.29
C ILE A 175 9.71 -0.79 -2.93
N LYS A 176 9.79 -1.95 -2.30
CA LYS A 176 11.00 -2.77 -2.15
C LYS A 176 10.67 -4.22 -2.50
N LEU A 177 11.67 -4.98 -2.93
CA LEU A 177 11.49 -6.40 -3.25
C LEU A 177 12.13 -7.25 -2.17
N HIS A 178 11.35 -8.07 -1.49
CA HIS A 178 11.84 -9.01 -0.49
C HIS A 178 12.19 -10.34 -1.15
N LEU A 179 13.46 -10.74 -1.07
CA LEU A 179 13.95 -12.04 -1.52
C LEU A 179 13.96 -13.02 -0.33
N ILE A 180 12.97 -13.90 -0.31
CA ILE A 180 12.69 -14.84 0.77
C ILE A 180 13.34 -16.18 0.43
N HIS A 181 14.41 -16.51 1.14
CA HIS A 181 15.05 -17.83 1.12
C HIS A 181 15.86 -18.05 2.41
N PRO A 182 15.88 -19.25 3.01
CA PRO A 182 16.61 -19.49 4.28
C PRO A 182 18.07 -19.05 4.27
N LEU A 183 18.79 -19.31 3.17
CA LEU A 183 20.20 -18.92 3.01
C LEU A 183 20.41 -17.41 2.79
N LEU A 184 19.38 -16.69 2.31
CA LEU A 184 19.42 -15.24 2.14
C LEU A 184 18.99 -14.50 3.42
N GLY A 185 18.45 -15.22 4.41
CA GLY A 185 17.95 -14.65 5.66
C GLY A 185 16.66 -13.85 5.46
N PRO A 186 16.08 -13.35 6.57
CA PRO A 186 14.76 -12.70 6.57
C PRO A 186 14.81 -11.21 6.17
N ARG A 187 15.98 -10.70 5.78
CA ARG A 187 16.21 -9.26 5.54
C ARG A 187 16.85 -8.98 4.18
N CYS A 188 16.78 -9.91 3.24
CA CYS A 188 17.34 -9.70 1.91
C CYS A 188 16.35 -8.90 1.05
N TYR A 189 16.64 -7.61 0.87
CA TYR A 189 15.79 -6.71 0.07
C TYR A 189 16.55 -6.10 -1.10
N LEU A 190 15.85 -5.86 -2.21
CA LEU A 190 16.28 -4.91 -3.23
C LEU A 190 15.55 -3.58 -2.98
N GLY A 191 16.32 -2.53 -2.69
CA GLY A 191 15.78 -1.28 -2.16
C GLY A 191 15.49 -1.33 -0.65
N SER A 192 15.03 -0.21 -0.12
CA SER A 192 14.65 -0.02 1.29
C SER A 192 13.61 1.10 1.40
N ASP A 193 13.08 1.32 2.59
CA ASP A 193 12.16 2.45 2.85
C ASP A 193 12.87 3.81 2.65
N SER A 194 14.18 3.85 2.89
CA SER A 194 15.01 5.05 2.67
C SER A 194 15.54 5.20 1.24
N THR A 195 15.58 4.12 0.47
CA THR A 195 16.06 4.11 -0.92
C THR A 195 15.18 3.13 -1.71
N PRO A 196 13.93 3.49 -2.00
CA PRO A 196 12.97 2.59 -2.61
C PRO A 196 13.18 2.49 -4.13
N ILE A 197 12.60 1.45 -4.72
CA ILE A 197 12.29 1.42 -6.14
C ILE A 197 11.02 2.23 -6.33
N VAL A 198 11.05 3.29 -7.15
CA VAL A 198 9.88 4.16 -7.33
C VAL A 198 9.25 3.86 -8.69
N LEU A 199 8.07 3.24 -8.66
CA LEU A 199 7.29 2.97 -9.86
C LEU A 199 6.42 4.17 -10.25
N ARG A 200 6.34 4.45 -11.54
CA ARG A 200 5.50 5.45 -12.18
C ARG A 200 4.84 4.89 -13.44
N PRO A 201 3.94 3.91 -13.30
CA PRO A 201 3.32 3.29 -14.46
C PRO A 201 2.38 4.24 -15.19
N ALA A 202 2.45 4.23 -16.52
CA ALA A 202 1.44 4.80 -17.39
C ALA A 202 0.47 3.69 -17.84
N ALA A 203 -0.83 3.99 -17.87
CA ALA A 203 -1.86 3.08 -18.35
C ALA A 203 -2.13 3.33 -19.84
N LEU A 204 -1.17 2.98 -20.70
CA LEU A 204 -1.28 3.22 -22.15
C LEU A 204 -2.50 2.55 -22.78
N ASP A 205 -2.94 1.44 -22.20
CA ASP A 205 -4.21 0.79 -22.50
C ASP A 205 -5.09 0.84 -21.24
N ALA A 206 -6.13 1.66 -21.30
CA ALA A 206 -7.10 1.82 -20.21
C ALA A 206 -8.07 0.63 -20.12
N GLY A 207 -8.05 -0.29 -21.08
CA GLY A 207 -8.99 -1.40 -21.18
C GLY A 207 -10.42 -0.90 -21.46
N THR A 208 -11.41 -1.57 -20.85
CA THR A 208 -12.81 -1.13 -20.91
C THR A 208 -13.09 -0.15 -19.78
N VAL A 209 -13.54 1.06 -20.13
CA VAL A 209 -13.95 2.08 -19.16
C VAL A 209 -15.47 2.09 -19.07
N ASP A 210 -15.99 2.06 -17.85
CA ASP A 210 -17.41 2.20 -17.55
C ASP A 210 -17.61 3.24 -16.44
N VAL A 211 -18.70 3.98 -16.52
CA VAL A 211 -19.10 4.96 -15.51
C VAL A 211 -20.58 4.77 -15.22
N GLN A 212 -20.89 4.49 -13.97
CA GLN A 212 -22.24 4.27 -13.50
C GLN A 212 -22.55 5.16 -12.30
N ALA A 213 -23.82 5.56 -12.20
CA ALA A 213 -24.35 6.21 -11.02
C ALA A 213 -24.59 5.18 -9.90
N ASP A 214 -24.66 5.67 -8.65
CA ASP A 214 -25.05 4.85 -7.52
C ASP A 214 -26.44 4.19 -7.74
N PRO A 215 -26.56 2.86 -7.55
CA PRO A 215 -27.82 2.16 -7.77
C PRO A 215 -28.92 2.49 -6.75
N ASN A 216 -28.58 3.11 -5.62
CA ASN A 216 -29.49 3.48 -4.54
C ASN A 216 -29.90 4.97 -4.60
N GLY A 217 -29.49 5.70 -5.64
CA GLY A 217 -29.90 7.09 -5.89
C GLY A 217 -29.05 8.16 -5.20
N HIS A 218 -27.91 7.79 -4.62
CA HIS A 218 -26.91 8.76 -4.15
C HIS A 218 -26.18 9.45 -5.31
N GLN A 219 -25.46 10.53 -5.03
CA GLN A 219 -24.72 11.29 -6.05
C GLN A 219 -23.34 10.69 -6.35
N THR A 220 -23.00 9.56 -5.72
CA THR A 220 -21.72 8.88 -5.94
C THR A 220 -21.63 8.35 -7.36
N LEU A 221 -20.51 8.62 -8.02
CA LEU A 221 -20.16 8.06 -9.31
C LEU A 221 -19.15 6.94 -9.12
N ILE A 222 -19.30 5.88 -9.92
CA ILE A 222 -18.38 4.75 -9.92
C ILE A 222 -17.77 4.63 -11.31
N ALA A 223 -16.48 4.93 -11.40
CA ALA A 223 -15.68 4.68 -12.59
C ALA A 223 -14.97 3.32 -12.46
N SER A 224 -15.05 2.50 -13.50
CA SER A 224 -14.41 1.18 -13.55
C SER A 224 -13.53 1.07 -14.79
N PHE A 225 -12.33 0.54 -14.61
CA PHE A 225 -11.39 0.24 -15.67
C PHE A 225 -11.12 -1.26 -15.64
N SER A 226 -11.55 -2.00 -16.65
CA SER A 226 -11.40 -3.45 -16.71
C SER A 226 -10.37 -3.85 -17.74
N LYS A 227 -9.50 -4.80 -17.41
CA LYS A 227 -8.42 -5.30 -18.27
C LYS A 227 -7.45 -4.22 -18.75
N ALA A 228 -7.21 -3.19 -17.94
CA ALA A 228 -6.19 -2.19 -18.23
C ALA A 228 -4.79 -2.81 -18.20
N SER A 229 -3.84 -2.17 -18.89
CA SER A 229 -2.42 -2.52 -18.86
C SER A 229 -1.58 -1.32 -18.45
N LEU A 230 -0.86 -1.47 -17.34
CA LEU A 230 0.02 -0.45 -16.79
C LEU A 230 1.48 -0.83 -17.05
N LYS A 231 2.30 0.12 -17.50
CA LYS A 231 3.72 -0.12 -17.81
C LYS A 231 4.60 1.00 -17.29
N ASP A 232 5.77 0.63 -16.75
CA ASP A 232 6.84 1.56 -16.40
C ASP A 232 8.19 1.01 -16.85
N THR A 233 9.05 1.87 -17.37
CA THR A 233 10.43 1.56 -17.79
C THR A 233 11.45 2.57 -17.25
N SER A 234 11.02 3.49 -16.40
CA SER A 234 11.77 4.68 -15.99
C SER A 234 12.46 4.55 -14.63
N PHE A 235 12.18 3.47 -13.88
CA PHE A 235 12.70 3.28 -12.55
C PHE A 235 14.11 2.67 -12.52
N SER A 236 14.88 3.06 -11.51
CA SER A 236 16.14 2.39 -11.13
C SER A 236 15.90 1.37 -10.02
N VAL A 237 16.79 0.39 -9.91
CA VAL A 237 16.79 -0.59 -8.84
C VAL A 237 18.03 -0.41 -7.98
N PRO A 238 17.89 -0.04 -6.69
CA PRO A 238 19.01 0.07 -5.77
C PRO A 238 19.70 -1.27 -5.52
N GLY A 239 20.87 -1.22 -4.88
CA GLY A 239 21.57 -2.42 -4.44
C GLY A 239 20.78 -3.23 -3.41
N ALA A 240 21.07 -4.52 -3.38
CA ALA A 240 20.61 -5.44 -2.35
C ALA A 240 21.14 -5.01 -0.96
N LYS A 241 20.32 -5.25 0.05
CA LYS A 241 20.62 -4.98 1.46
C LYS A 241 20.20 -6.16 2.32
N GLY A 242 21.01 -6.48 3.32
CA GLY A 242 20.65 -7.41 4.39
C GLY A 242 20.57 -8.88 3.97
N CYS A 243 21.15 -9.24 2.83
CA CYS A 243 21.21 -10.61 2.33
C CYS A 243 22.27 -11.44 3.06
N GLY A 244 21.88 -12.66 3.44
CA GLY A 244 22.67 -13.63 4.20
C GLY A 244 21.94 -14.08 5.46
N VAL A 245 22.25 -15.28 5.95
CA VAL A 245 21.55 -15.96 7.06
C VAL A 245 21.33 -15.07 8.30
N LEU A 246 22.31 -14.24 8.66
CA LEU A 246 22.24 -13.35 9.82
C LEU A 246 21.57 -11.98 9.53
N GLY A 247 21.19 -11.71 8.28
CA GLY A 247 20.62 -10.42 7.88
C GLY A 247 21.61 -9.25 7.91
N LEU A 248 22.92 -9.53 7.92
CA LEU A 248 24.00 -8.55 8.05
C LEU A 248 24.63 -8.14 6.70
N GLY A 249 24.09 -8.62 5.57
CA GLY A 249 24.53 -8.21 4.23
C GLY A 249 25.75 -8.96 3.67
N ALA A 250 26.15 -10.10 4.27
CA ALA A 250 27.28 -10.90 3.79
C ALA A 250 27.11 -11.39 2.34
N LEU A 251 25.86 -11.51 1.85
CA LEU A 251 25.54 -11.90 0.48
C LEU A 251 25.10 -10.71 -0.39
N ASP A 252 25.12 -9.47 0.11
CA ASP A 252 24.74 -8.30 -0.69
C ASP A 252 25.58 -8.18 -1.98
N PRO A 253 26.93 -8.32 -1.96
CA PRO A 253 27.73 -8.24 -3.18
C PRO A 253 27.40 -9.34 -4.19
N VAL A 254 27.03 -10.52 -3.69
CA VAL A 254 26.63 -11.66 -4.53
C VAL A 254 25.32 -11.34 -5.24
N ILE A 255 24.28 -10.95 -4.51
CA ILE A 255 22.98 -10.57 -5.08
C ILE A 255 23.15 -9.40 -6.04
N ASN A 256 23.97 -8.41 -5.71
CA ASN A 256 24.29 -7.30 -6.60
C ASN A 256 24.94 -7.75 -7.89
N GLY A 257 25.91 -8.68 -7.83
CA GLY A 257 26.54 -9.24 -9.03
C GLY A 257 25.56 -9.99 -9.92
N LEU A 258 24.70 -10.82 -9.32
CA LEU A 258 23.70 -11.63 -10.03
C LEU A 258 22.68 -10.78 -10.80
N PHE A 259 22.15 -9.73 -10.17
CA PHE A 259 21.15 -8.86 -10.77
C PHE A 259 21.75 -7.60 -11.44
N LYS A 260 23.09 -7.48 -11.49
CA LYS A 260 23.83 -6.31 -11.98
C LYS A 260 23.36 -5.00 -11.30
N LEU A 261 23.23 -5.02 -9.98
CA LEU A 261 22.76 -3.90 -9.18
C LEU A 261 23.91 -2.99 -8.71
N PRO A 262 23.66 -1.68 -8.54
CA PRO A 262 22.41 -0.98 -8.84
C PRO A 262 22.11 -0.94 -10.35
N SER A 263 20.85 -1.14 -10.72
CA SER A 263 20.41 -1.07 -12.12
C SER A 263 19.86 0.32 -12.42
N ALA A 264 20.45 1.01 -13.40
CA ALA A 264 20.04 2.35 -13.79
C ALA A 264 18.63 2.38 -14.42
N ALA A 265 18.00 3.56 -14.39
CA ALA A 265 16.76 3.82 -15.12
C ALA A 265 16.91 3.50 -16.62
N GLY A 266 15.82 3.03 -17.25
CA GLY A 266 15.83 2.61 -18.66
C GLY A 266 16.35 1.19 -18.91
N LYS A 267 16.90 0.52 -17.87
CA LYS A 267 17.28 -0.91 -17.93
C LYS A 267 16.29 -1.85 -17.26
N ASN A 268 15.24 -1.30 -16.66
CA ASN A 268 14.26 -2.06 -15.91
C ASN A 268 12.89 -1.83 -16.53
N SER A 269 11.99 -2.80 -16.37
CA SER A 269 10.61 -2.62 -16.78
C SER A 269 9.66 -3.36 -15.87
N VAL A 270 8.45 -2.85 -15.72
CA VAL A 270 7.35 -3.57 -15.10
C VAL A 270 6.12 -3.42 -15.98
N THR A 271 5.33 -4.48 -16.07
CA THR A 271 4.02 -4.47 -16.71
C THR A 271 3.04 -5.15 -15.79
N PHE A 272 1.92 -4.49 -15.51
CA PHE A 272 0.79 -5.02 -14.76
C PHE A 272 -0.38 -5.17 -15.74
N ALA A 273 -0.75 -6.42 -16.03
CA ALA A 273 -1.84 -6.72 -16.97
C ALA A 273 -2.34 -8.16 -16.78
N PRO A 274 -3.66 -8.40 -16.78
CA PRO A 274 -4.72 -7.39 -16.75
C PRO A 274 -4.88 -6.78 -15.36
N THR A 275 -5.28 -5.50 -15.32
CA THR A 275 -5.60 -4.76 -14.09
C THR A 275 -7.04 -4.26 -14.14
N ASP A 276 -7.81 -4.60 -13.10
CA ASP A 276 -9.18 -4.13 -12.90
C ASP A 276 -9.19 -3.11 -11.76
N THR A 277 -9.71 -1.91 -12.01
CA THR A 277 -9.75 -0.81 -11.04
C THR A 277 -11.18 -0.32 -10.87
N GLY A 278 -11.64 -0.20 -9.63
CA GLY A 278 -12.87 0.48 -9.24
C GLY A 278 -12.54 1.77 -8.50
N PHE A 279 -13.19 2.86 -8.88
CA PHE A 279 -13.05 4.17 -8.29
C PHE A 279 -14.43 4.77 -8.02
N ALA A 280 -14.84 4.77 -6.75
CA ALA A 280 -16.05 5.46 -6.31
C ALA A 280 -15.69 6.84 -5.78
N PHE A 281 -16.35 7.88 -6.25
CA PHE A 281 -16.06 9.26 -5.84
C PHE A 281 -17.30 10.15 -5.80
N ASN A 282 -17.21 11.20 -5.00
CA ASN A 282 -18.27 12.15 -4.69
C ASN A 282 -17.63 13.50 -4.28
N ASP A 283 -18.39 14.59 -4.27
CA ASP A 283 -17.95 15.87 -3.67
C ASP A 283 -18.15 15.91 -2.14
N SER A 284 -18.89 14.94 -1.60
CA SER A 284 -19.24 14.82 -0.19
C SER A 284 -18.86 13.44 0.36
N VAL A 285 -17.97 13.42 1.37
CA VAL A 285 -17.65 12.18 2.09
C VAL A 285 -18.88 11.58 2.77
N LYS A 286 -19.83 12.42 3.15
CA LYS A 286 -21.08 11.97 3.77
C LYS A 286 -21.92 11.18 2.78
N ASP A 287 -22.12 11.70 1.58
CA ASP A 287 -22.93 10.99 0.57
C ASP A 287 -22.23 9.72 0.07
N LEU A 288 -20.89 9.74 -0.04
CA LEU A 288 -20.10 8.54 -0.30
C LEU A 288 -20.27 7.48 0.80
N LYS A 289 -20.28 7.90 2.07
CA LYS A 289 -20.54 7.01 3.21
C LYS A 289 -21.96 6.46 3.19
N ASP A 290 -22.95 7.30 2.95
CA ASP A 290 -24.36 6.87 2.84
C ASP A 290 -24.53 5.85 1.69
N SER A 291 -23.83 6.05 0.56
CA SER A 291 -23.81 5.09 -0.57
C SER A 291 -23.23 3.73 -0.16
N PHE A 292 -22.13 3.74 0.60
CA PHE A 292 -21.49 2.52 1.07
C PHE A 292 -22.36 1.82 2.12
N ASP A 293 -23.01 2.57 3.00
CA ASP A 293 -23.93 2.03 3.99
C ASP A 293 -25.13 1.35 3.29
N ALA A 294 -25.73 1.99 2.29
CA ALA A 294 -26.79 1.39 1.47
C ALA A 294 -26.34 0.12 0.72
N ALA A 295 -25.09 0.06 0.27
CA ALA A 295 -24.53 -1.10 -0.42
C ALA A 295 -24.26 -2.32 0.49
N ARG A 296 -24.31 -2.16 1.82
CA ARG A 296 -24.17 -3.25 2.79
C ARG A 296 -25.49 -3.94 3.15
N GLY A 297 -26.63 -3.33 2.82
CA GLY A 297 -27.97 -3.79 3.22
C GLY A 297 -28.36 -3.29 4.61
#